data_AF-A0A7W0H6B0-F1
#
_entry.id   AF-A0A7W0H6B0-F1
#
_cell.length_a   1.000
_cell.length_b   1.000
_cell.length_c   1.000
_cell.angle_alpha   90.00
_cell.angle_beta   90.00
_cell.angle_gamma   90.00
#
_symmetry.space_group_name_H-M   'P 1'
#
loop_
_entity.id
_entity.type
_entity.pdbx_description
1 polymer ?
#
loop_
_entity_poly.entity_id
_entity_poly.type
_entity_poly.pdbx_seq_one_letter_code
_entity_poly.pdbx_strand_id
1 'polypeptide(L)'
;MIRRLLERRRYMREHNWTHAHLSEYLDQDLSPAERERVEEHVSICPHCRRVLRTLRRTLESLMDLHGEPRPGLADGVIDRLRGEP
;
A
#
# COMPACT_ATOMS: atom_id res chain seq x y z
N MET A 1 11.27 -31.56 -16.67
CA MET A 1 10.41 -30.56 -17.35
C MET A 1 9.26 -30.04 -16.49
N ILE A 2 8.47 -30.91 -15.84
CA ILE A 2 7.26 -30.53 -15.07
C ILE A 2 7.55 -29.54 -13.93
N ARG A 3 8.63 -29.74 -13.17
CA ARG A 3 9.00 -28.87 -12.02
C ARG A 3 9.12 -27.38 -12.37
N ARG A 4 9.83 -27.05 -13.46
CA ARG A 4 10.00 -25.65 -13.91
C ARG A 4 8.69 -24.98 -14.30
N LEU A 5 7.76 -25.74 -14.88
CA LEU A 5 6.43 -25.23 -15.25
C LEU A 5 5.61 -24.88 -14.00
N LEU A 6 5.66 -25.74 -12.98
CA LEU A 6 4.98 -25.49 -11.70
C LEU A 6 5.56 -24.27 -10.98
N GLU A 7 6.89 -24.14 -10.92
CA GLU A 7 7.59 -23.00 -10.34
C GLU A 7 7.19 -21.68 -11.02
N ARG A 8 7.18 -21.66 -12.36
CA ARG A 8 6.73 -20.49 -13.13
C ARG A 8 5.26 -20.16 -12.87
N ARG A 9 4.40 -21.17 -12.77
CA ARG A 9 2.96 -20.97 -12.51
C ARG A 9 2.73 -20.38 -11.12
N ARG A 10 3.47 -20.86 -10.11
CA ARG A 10 3.46 -20.30 -8.75
C ARG A 10 3.90 -18.85 -8.77
N TYR A 11 5.03 -18.54 -9.41
CA TYR A 11 5.52 -17.17 -9.52
C TYR A 11 4.49 -16.22 -10.16
N MET A 12 3.85 -16.62 -11.26
CA MET A 12 2.85 -15.78 -11.92
C MET A 12 1.60 -15.56 -11.06
N ARG A 13 1.19 -16.56 -10.26
CA ARG A 13 0.09 -16.40 -9.31
C ARG A 13 0.43 -15.40 -8.21
N GLU A 14 1.64 -15.51 -7.63
CA GLU A 14 2.13 -14.56 -6.63
C GLU A 14 2.28 -13.16 -7.20
N HIS A 15 2.77 -13.05 -8.44
CA HIS A 15 2.88 -11.79 -9.16
C HIS A 15 1.53 -11.09 -9.36
N ASN A 16 0.53 -11.83 -9.88
CA ASN A 16 -0.79 -11.28 -10.12
C ASN A 16 -1.48 -10.89 -8.82
N TRP A 17 -1.39 -11.75 -7.80
CA TRP A 17 -1.95 -11.45 -6.48
C TRP A 17 -1.29 -10.21 -5.87
N THR A 18 0.04 -10.13 -5.86
CA THR A 18 0.76 -8.97 -5.31
C THR A 18 0.40 -7.69 -6.04
N HIS A 19 0.35 -7.72 -7.37
CA HIS A 19 0.00 -6.54 -8.17
C HIS A 19 -1.42 -6.04 -7.87
N ALA A 20 -2.36 -6.94 -7.59
CA ALA A 20 -3.73 -6.58 -7.25
C ALA A 20 -3.87 -5.97 -5.85
N HIS A 21 -2.96 -6.27 -4.92
CA HIS A 21 -3.05 -5.85 -3.51
C HIS A 21 -2.07 -4.72 -3.12
N LEU A 22 -1.43 -4.06 -4.11
CA LEU A 22 -0.47 -3.00 -3.83
C LEU A 22 -1.12 -1.74 -3.23
N SER A 23 -2.39 -1.48 -3.53
CA SER A 23 -3.13 -0.33 -2.99
C SER A 23 -3.48 -0.58 -1.53
N GLU A 24 -4.09 -1.73 -1.22
CA GLU A 24 -4.42 -2.17 0.14
C GLU A 24 -3.17 -2.23 1.03
N TYR A 25 -2.03 -2.63 0.46
CA TYR A 25 -0.74 -2.57 1.17
C TYR A 25 -0.35 -1.14 1.58
N LEU A 26 -0.60 -0.14 0.72
CA LEU A 26 -0.32 1.27 1.01
C LEU A 26 -1.30 1.85 2.03
N ASP A 27 -2.56 1.44 1.93
CA ASP A 27 -3.65 1.87 2.81
C ASP A 27 -3.59 1.18 4.19
N GLN A 28 -2.65 0.25 4.40
CA GLN A 28 -2.48 -0.55 5.61
C GLN A 28 -3.69 -1.47 5.91
N ASP A 29 -4.42 -1.86 4.87
CA ASP A 29 -5.67 -2.62 4.94
C ASP A 29 -5.47 -4.13 4.71
N LEU A 30 -4.22 -4.59 4.74
CA LEU A 30 -3.87 -6.01 4.64
C LEU A 30 -3.66 -6.63 6.02
N SER A 31 -4.03 -7.90 6.17
CA SER A 31 -3.63 -8.68 7.34
C SER A 31 -2.10 -8.82 7.40
N PRO A 32 -1.52 -9.13 8.58
CA PRO A 32 -0.07 -9.30 8.71
C PRO A 32 0.53 -10.32 7.74
N ALA A 33 -0.18 -11.43 7.48
CA ALA A 33 0.25 -12.48 6.56
C ALA A 33 0.22 -12.02 5.09
N GLU A 34 -0.77 -11.23 4.71
CA GLU A 34 -0.87 -10.66 3.36
C GLU A 34 0.20 -9.59 3.12
N ARG A 35 0.49 -8.79 4.16
CA ARG A 35 1.56 -7.80 4.13
C ARG A 35 2.93 -8.46 3.91
N GLU A 36 3.24 -9.51 4.67
CA GLU A 36 4.47 -10.30 4.49
C GLU A 36 4.56 -10.88 3.08
N ARG A 37 3.45 -11.42 2.56
CA ARG A 37 3.38 -11.97 1.20
C ARG A 37 3.70 -10.92 0.11
N VAL A 38 3.21 -9.69 0.25
CA VAL A 38 3.56 -8.59 -0.67
C VAL A 38 5.05 -8.26 -0.55
N GLU A 39 5.58 -8.18 0.67
CA GLU A 39 6.99 -7.85 0.94
C GLU A 39 7.95 -8.89 0.36
N GLU A 40 7.66 -10.18 0.54
CA GLU A 40 8.41 -11.29 -0.05
C GLU A 40 8.46 -11.18 -1.57
N HIS A 41 7.32 -10.99 -2.25
CA HIS A 41 7.30 -10.93 -3.71
C HIS A 41 7.96 -9.66 -4.25
N VAL A 42 7.74 -8.51 -3.62
CA VAL A 42 8.41 -7.23 -3.99
C VAL A 42 9.92 -7.33 -3.81
N SER A 43 10.39 -8.14 -2.85
CA SER A 43 11.82 -8.38 -2.65
C SER A 43 12.48 -9.04 -3.87
N ILE A 44 11.76 -9.93 -4.57
CA ILE A 44 12.27 -10.70 -5.71
C ILE A 44 11.83 -10.17 -7.09
N CYS A 45 10.77 -9.36 -7.16
CA CYS A 45 10.18 -8.90 -8.41
C CYS A 45 10.47 -7.42 -8.69
N PRO A 46 11.37 -7.08 -9.64
CA PRO A 46 11.69 -5.69 -9.97
C PRO A 46 10.50 -4.89 -10.50
N HIS A 47 9.55 -5.56 -11.18
CA HIS A 47 8.34 -4.94 -11.70
C HIS A 47 7.43 -4.46 -10.57
N CYS A 48 7.03 -5.36 -9.66
CA CYS A 48 6.17 -5.01 -8.52
C CYS A 48 6.83 -3.96 -7.62
N ARG A 49 8.15 -4.04 -7.40
CA ARG A 49 8.91 -3.01 -6.68
C ARG A 49 8.83 -1.63 -7.34
N ARG A 50 8.90 -1.58 -8.68
CA ARG A 50 8.78 -0.32 -9.43
C ARG A 50 7.38 0.26 -9.30
N VAL A 51 6.34 -0.56 -9.48
CA VAL A 51 4.94 -0.13 -9.34
C VAL A 51 4.69 0.44 -7.96
N LEU A 52 5.07 -0.29 -6.91
CA LEU A 52 4.89 0.16 -5.52
C LEU A 52 5.62 1.49 -5.24
N ARG A 53 6.85 1.65 -5.75
CA ARG A 53 7.58 2.93 -5.62
C ARG A 53 6.87 4.07 -6.33
N THR A 54 6.34 3.83 -7.53
CA THR A 54 5.59 4.84 -8.28
C THR A 54 4.32 5.25 -7.51
N LEU A 55 3.56 4.30 -7.01
CA LEU A 55 2.35 4.59 -6.22
C LEU A 55 2.66 5.42 -4.97
N ARG A 56 3.70 5.07 -4.21
CA ARG A 56 4.15 5.88 -3.05
C ARG A 56 4.47 7.32 -3.43
N ARG A 57 5.23 7.52 -4.50
CA ARG A 57 5.58 8.86 -4.99
C ARG A 57 4.36 9.66 -5.42
N THR A 58 3.39 9.01 -6.05
CA THR A 58 2.12 9.65 -6.42
C THR A 58 1.38 10.12 -5.17
N LEU A 59 1.27 9.28 -4.13
CA LEU A 59 0.64 9.66 -2.86
C LEU A 59 1.39 10.80 -2.16
N GLU A 60 2.72 10.71 -2.05
CA GLU A 60 3.56 11.78 -1.51
C GLU A 60 3.32 13.11 -2.25
N SER A 61 3.33 13.08 -3.58
CA SER A 61 3.10 14.27 -4.41
C SER A 61 1.69 14.84 -4.22
N LEU A 62 0.68 13.98 -4.07
CA LEU A 62 -0.70 14.42 -3.78
C LEU A 62 -0.81 15.02 -2.38
N MET A 63 -0.03 14.52 -1.41
CA MET A 63 0.01 15.07 -0.07
C MET A 63 0.69 16.44 -0.01
N ASP A 64 1.72 16.64 -0.83
CA ASP A 64 2.39 17.94 -0.92
C ASP A 64 1.52 19.02 -1.60
N LEU A 65 0.46 18.63 -2.31
CA LEU A 65 -0.50 19.57 -2.93
C LEU A 65 -1.55 20.11 -1.94
N HIS A 66 -1.54 19.69 -0.68
CA HIS A 66 -2.50 20.18 0.31
C HIS A 66 -2.33 21.69 0.55
N GLY A 67 -3.45 22.43 0.57
CA GLY A 67 -3.45 23.85 0.91
C GLY A 67 -3.22 24.09 2.41
N GLU A 68 -2.97 25.35 2.77
CA GLU A 68 -2.78 25.73 4.17
C GLU A 68 -3.96 25.28 5.06
N PRO A 69 -3.68 24.70 6.25
CA PRO A 69 -4.72 24.31 7.19
C PRO A 69 -5.64 25.49 7.50
N ARG A 70 -6.95 25.25 7.55
CA ARG A 70 -7.90 26.28 7.99
C ARG A 70 -7.60 26.65 9.45
N PRO A 71 -7.33 27.94 9.77
CA PRO A 71 -7.12 28.36 11.14
C PRO A 71 -8.31 27.97 12.04
N GLY A 72 -8.02 27.45 13.24
CA GLY A 72 -9.04 27.06 14.22
C GLY A 72 -9.78 25.75 13.93
N LEU A 73 -9.50 25.05 12.81
CA LEU A 73 -10.11 23.75 12.53
C LEU A 73 -9.69 22.69 13.56
N ALA A 74 -8.40 22.63 13.88
CA ALA A 74 -7.88 21.67 14.86
C ALA A 74 -8.53 21.87 16.24
N ASP A 75 -8.60 23.12 16.71
CA ASP A 75 -9.21 23.46 18.00
C ASP A 75 -10.69 23.05 18.04
N GLY A 76 -11.46 23.36 16.99
CA GLY A 76 -12.87 22.99 16.91
C GLY A 76 -13.12 21.47 16.86
N VAL A 77 -12.22 20.69 16.25
CA VAL A 77 -12.29 19.22 16.26
C VAL A 77 -11.95 18.68 17.66
N ILE A 78 -10.91 19.21 18.29
CA ILE A 78 -10.48 18.80 19.63
C ILE A 78 -11.58 19.05 20.66
N ASP A 79 -12.21 20.22 20.63
CA ASP A 79 -13.30 20.56 21.54
C ASP A 79 -14.52 19.64 21.36
N ARG A 80 -14.83 19.24 20.12
CA ARG A 80 -15.90 18.26 19.85
C ARG A 80 -15.56 16.88 20.43
N LEU A 81 -14.36 16.35 20.18
CA LEU A 81 -13.94 15.03 20.69
C LEU A 81 -13.94 14.97 22.22
N ARG A 82 -13.58 16.06 22.90
CA ARG A 82 -13.62 16.14 24.37
C ARG A 82 -15.04 16.16 24.95
N GLY A 83 -16.04 16.53 24.15
CA GLY A 83 -17.44 16.59 24.55
C GLY A 83 -18.25 15.33 24.22
N GLU A 84 -17.65 14.35 23.53
CA GLU A 84 -18.28 13.06 23.27
C GLU A 84 -18.28 12.19 24.55
N PRO A 85 -19.42 11.58 24.94
CA PRO A 85 -19.57 10.82 26.19
C PRO A 85 -18.85 9.47 26.19
#